data_AF-A0A7V0SCA1-F1
#
_entry.id   AF-A0A7V0SCA1-F1
#
_cell.length_a   1.000
_cell.length_b   1.000
_cell.length_c   1.000
_cell.angle_alpha   90.00
_cell.angle_beta   90.00
_cell.angle_gamma   90.00
#
_symmetry.space_group_name_H-M   'P 1'
#
loop_
_entity.id
_entity.type
_entity.pdbx_description
1 polymer ?
#
loop_
_entity_poly.entity_id
_entity_poly.type
_entity_poly.pdbx_seq_one_letter_code
_entity_poly.pdbx_strand_id
1 'polypeptide(L)'
;MTDALCAADGTITLVYTNSLNGNIDYCHCAANPNGGLVKRATEIKSIRKSRPGVVLVETGDFLPADNDPGLAAAILEGYRHIG
;
A
#
# COMPACT_ATOMS: atom_id res chain seq x y z
N MET A 1 15.97 -15.58 -10.25
CA MET A 1 16.04 -16.11 -8.88
C MET A 1 14.72 -15.76 -8.23
N THR A 2 13.83 -16.74 -8.10
CA THR A 2 12.49 -16.54 -7.53
C THR A 2 12.61 -16.54 -6.01
N ASP A 3 12.35 -15.40 -5.38
CA ASP A 3 12.16 -15.32 -3.94
C ASP A 3 10.95 -16.18 -3.58
N ALA A 4 11.22 -17.37 -3.06
CA ALA A 4 10.18 -18.18 -2.45
C ALA A 4 9.70 -17.43 -1.21
N LEU A 5 8.43 -17.00 -1.22
CA LEU A 5 7.68 -16.60 -0.04
C LEU A 5 7.57 -17.82 0.91
N CYS A 6 8.65 -18.12 1.63
CA CYS A 6 8.65 -19.14 2.67
C CYS A 6 7.94 -18.55 3.90
N ALA A 7 6.64 -18.82 4.01
CA ALA A 7 5.91 -18.67 5.26
C ALA A 7 6.51 -19.63 6.30
N ALA A 8 7.00 -19.10 7.42
CA ALA A 8 7.76 -19.86 8.42
C ALA A 8 6.95 -20.99 9.09
N ASP A 9 5.62 -20.96 8.99
CA ASP A 9 4.66 -21.91 9.59
C ASP A 9 3.62 -22.44 8.57
N GLY A 10 3.79 -22.14 7.28
CA GLY A 10 2.78 -22.41 6.24
C GLY A 10 1.62 -21.39 6.18
N THR A 11 1.63 -20.35 7.02
CA THR A 11 0.62 -19.28 7.01
C THR A 11 1.06 -18.11 6.14
N ILE A 12 0.24 -17.74 5.16
CA ILE A 12 0.42 -16.52 4.37
C ILE A 12 -0.50 -15.43 4.94
N THR A 13 0.05 -14.24 5.18
CA THR A 13 -0.76 -13.06 5.49
C THR A 13 -1.01 -12.28 4.22
N LEU A 14 -2.27 -12.25 3.76
CA LEU A 14 -2.69 -11.38 2.67
C LEU A 14 -3.07 -10.01 3.21
N VAL A 15 -2.34 -8.97 2.79
CA VAL A 15 -2.73 -7.57 2.99
C VAL A 15 -3.19 -7.07 1.63
N TYR A 16 -4.40 -6.55 1.54
CA TYR A 16 -4.92 -5.99 0.30
C TYR A 16 -5.34 -4.54 0.48
N THR A 17 -5.14 -3.77 -0.57
CA THR A 17 -5.63 -2.40 -0.69
C THR A 17 -6.38 -2.23 -2.01
N ASN A 18 -7.24 -1.23 -2.05
CA ASN A 18 -7.94 -0.78 -3.25
C ASN A 18 -8.09 0.74 -3.22
N SER A 19 -8.42 1.32 -4.37
CA SER A 19 -9.00 2.66 -4.51
C SER A 19 -8.25 3.72 -3.71
N LEU A 20 -6.92 3.82 -3.90
CA LEU A 20 -6.16 4.95 -3.39
C LEU A 20 -6.60 6.25 -4.09
N ASN A 21 -7.05 6.15 -5.35
CA ASN A 21 -7.59 7.23 -6.17
C ASN A 21 -6.70 8.49 -6.19
N GLY A 22 -5.38 8.33 -6.20
CA GLY A 22 -4.48 9.47 -6.21
C GLY A 22 -4.06 10.03 -4.84
N ASN A 23 -4.62 9.54 -3.73
CA ASN A 23 -4.45 10.17 -2.42
C ASN A 23 -3.09 9.81 -1.78
N ILE A 24 -2.09 10.69 -1.94
CA ILE A 24 -0.80 10.53 -1.24
C ILE A 24 -0.96 10.80 0.26
N ASP A 25 -1.59 11.92 0.61
CA ASP A 25 -1.82 12.30 2.00
C ASP A 25 -3.19 11.82 2.51
N TYR A 26 -3.39 11.91 3.82
CA TYR A 26 -4.65 11.58 4.47
C TYR A 26 -5.76 12.57 4.07
N CYS A 27 -7.03 12.17 4.25
CA CYS A 27 -8.14 13.10 4.03
C CYS A 27 -8.17 14.21 5.10
N HIS A 28 -8.36 15.47 4.73
CA HIS A 28 -8.55 16.56 5.71
C HIS A 28 -9.95 16.58 6.34
N CYS A 29 -10.51 15.40 6.60
CA CYS A 29 -11.80 15.19 7.24
C CYS A 29 -11.78 15.72 8.69
N ALA A 30 -12.82 16.46 9.11
CA ALA A 30 -12.83 17.20 10.38
C ALA A 30 -12.67 16.34 11.65
N ALA A 31 -13.11 15.08 11.64
CA ALA A 31 -13.12 14.24 12.83
C ALA A 31 -11.99 13.21 12.89
N ASN A 32 -11.56 12.66 11.73
CA ASN A 32 -10.54 11.62 11.67
C ASN A 32 -9.80 11.68 10.33
N PRO A 33 -8.61 12.30 10.27
CA PRO A 33 -7.79 12.28 9.09
C PRO A 33 -7.32 10.85 8.79
N ASN A 34 -7.99 10.15 7.88
CA ASN A 34 -7.74 8.74 7.59
C ASN A 34 -7.15 8.56 6.18
N GLY A 35 -6.52 7.39 5.98
CA GLY A 35 -6.05 6.96 4.67
C GLY A 35 -4.81 7.69 4.17
N GLY A 36 -4.69 7.78 2.85
CA GLY A 36 -3.49 8.26 2.17
C GLY A 36 -2.40 7.19 2.08
N LEU A 37 -1.60 7.27 1.02
CA LEU A 37 -0.46 6.38 0.78
C LEU A 37 0.54 6.40 1.95
N VAL A 38 0.76 7.56 2.56
CA VAL A 38 1.68 7.72 3.70
C VAL A 38 1.27 6.89 4.92
N LYS A 39 -0.02 6.89 5.30
CA LYS A 39 -0.48 6.11 6.44
C LYS A 39 -0.56 4.62 6.10
N ARG A 40 -1.00 4.27 4.88
CA ARG A 40 -0.96 2.89 4.38
C ARG A 40 0.45 2.31 4.45
N ALA A 41 1.46 3.07 4.01
CA ALA A 41 2.87 2.67 4.07
C ALA A 41 3.32 2.31 5.49
N THR A 42 2.94 3.14 6.47
CA THR A 42 3.28 2.92 7.89
C THR A 42 2.64 1.63 8.42
N GLU A 43 1.36 1.43 8.15
CA GLU A 43 0.63 0.25 8.62
C GLU A 43 1.14 -1.05 7.95
N ILE A 44 1.36 -1.03 6.64
CA ILE A 44 1.91 -2.18 5.91
C ILE A 44 3.30 -2.56 6.47
N LYS A 45 4.16 -1.58 6.77
CA LYS A 45 5.46 -1.82 7.42
C LYS A 45 5.30 -2.42 8.82
N SER A 46 4.30 -1.99 9.59
CA SER A 46 3.98 -2.57 10.91
C SER A 46 3.53 -4.03 10.81
N ILE A 47 2.63 -4.33 9.86
CA ILE A 47 2.16 -5.69 9.60
C ILE A 47 3.31 -6.60 9.18
N ARG A 48 4.19 -6.15 8.26
CA ARG A 48 5.37 -6.91 7.82
C ARG A 48 6.36 -7.20 8.95
N LYS A 49 6.48 -6.31 9.94
CA LYS A 49 7.32 -6.54 11.11
C LYS A 49 6.74 -7.56 12.08
N SER A 50 5.41 -7.65 12.14
CA SER A 50 4.70 -8.50 13.12
C SER A 50 4.26 -9.85 12.58
N ARG A 51 4.25 -10.05 11.25
CA ARG A 51 3.79 -11.29 10.61
C ARG A 51 4.79 -11.76 9.54
N PRO A 52 5.20 -13.04 9.55
CA PRO A 52 5.95 -13.62 8.45
C PRO A 52 5.05 -13.85 7.22
N GLY A 53 5.66 -14.02 6.03
CA GLY A 53 4.92 -14.43 4.83
C GLY A 53 3.86 -13.45 4.36
N VAL A 54 4.10 -12.14 4.49
CA VAL A 54 3.14 -11.11 4.05
C VAL A 54 3.20 -10.91 2.54
N VAL A 55 2.05 -11.05 1.88
CA VAL A 55 1.84 -10.67 0.48
C VAL A 55 0.98 -9.42 0.45
N LEU A 56 1.49 -8.35 -0.13
CA LEU A 56 0.73 -7.13 -0.39
C LEU A 56 0.11 -7.22 -1.79
N VAL A 57 -1.20 -6.99 -1.89
CA VAL A 57 -1.94 -6.97 -3.16
C VAL A 57 -2.66 -5.63 -3.30
N GLU A 58 -2.33 -4.90 -4.35
CA GLU A 58 -3.12 -3.74 -4.78
C GLU A 58 -4.13 -4.19 -5.83
N THR A 59 -5.41 -3.88 -5.63
CA THR A 59 -6.53 -4.44 -6.42
C THR A 59 -7.12 -3.50 -7.45
N GLY A 60 -6.55 -2.29 -7.60
CA GLY A 60 -6.90 -1.35 -8.66
C GLY A 60 -7.31 0.01 -8.12
N ASP A 61 -7.60 0.94 -9.04
CA ASP A 61 -7.98 2.33 -8.75
C ASP A 61 -6.99 3.06 -7.84
N PHE A 62 -5.71 2.68 -7.84
CA PHE A 62 -4.73 3.34 -6.98
C PHE A 62 -4.15 4.61 -7.60
N LEU A 63 -4.22 4.72 -8.93
CA LEU A 63 -3.82 5.92 -9.67
C LEU A 63 -4.88 7.03 -9.58
N PRO A 64 -4.53 8.28 -9.92
CA PRO A 64 -5.48 9.38 -9.95
C PRO A 64 -6.58 9.14 -11.01
N ALA A 65 -7.78 9.64 -10.75
CA ALA A 65 -8.88 9.59 -11.72
C ALA A 65 -8.62 10.55 -12.90
N ASP A 66 -7.94 11.66 -12.64
CA ASP A 66 -7.57 12.64 -13.65
C ASP A 66 -6.28 12.23 -14.38
N ASN A 67 -6.09 12.72 -15.60
CA ASN A 67 -4.86 12.52 -16.37
C ASN A 67 -3.72 13.38 -15.81
N ASP A 68 -3.15 12.95 -14.69
CA ASP A 68 -1.97 13.54 -14.06
C ASP A 68 -0.81 12.53 -14.05
N PRO A 69 0.04 12.52 -15.09
CA PRO A 69 1.20 11.64 -15.15
C PRO A 69 2.21 11.87 -14.03
N GLY A 70 2.31 13.10 -13.51
CA GLY A 70 3.24 13.44 -12.44
C GLY A 70 2.81 12.80 -11.12
N LEU A 71 1.53 12.94 -10.76
CA LEU A 71 0.96 12.29 -9.59
C LEU A 71 0.95 10.77 -9.73
N ALA A 72 0.63 10.24 -10.91
CA ALA A 72 0.72 8.80 -11.18
C ALA A 72 2.14 8.26 -10.94
N ALA A 73 3.16 8.95 -11.45
CA ALA A 73 4.56 8.58 -11.23
C ALA A 73 4.94 8.64 -9.74
N ALA A 74 4.51 9.68 -9.02
CA ALA A 74 4.75 9.80 -7.59
C ALA A 74 4.12 8.67 -6.78
N ILE A 75 2.91 8.20 -7.15
CA ILE A 75 2.24 7.07 -6.52
C ILE A 75 3.00 5.77 -6.77
N LEU A 76 3.40 5.52 -8.01
CA LEU A 76 4.19 4.34 -8.36
C LEU A 76 5.51 4.31 -7.58
N GLU A 77 6.20 5.45 -7.46
CA GLU A 77 7.40 5.57 -6.63
C GLU A 77 7.10 5.31 -5.15
N GLY A 78 5.98 5.84 -4.65
CA GLY A 78 5.52 5.60 -3.29
C GLY A 78 5.33 4.10 -3.00
N TYR A 79 4.68 3.35 -3.91
CA TYR A 79 4.54 1.89 -3.76
C TYR A 79 5.90 1.16 -3.78
N ARG A 80 6.88 1.60 -4.59
CA ARG A 80 8.26 1.03 -4.58
C ARG A 80 8.94 1.17 -3.22
N HIS A 81 8.58 2.16 -2.40
CA HIS A 81 9.09 2.33 -1.03
C HIS A 81 8.32 1.52 0.03
N ILE A 82 7.14 0.99 -0.31
CA ILE A 82 6.30 0.20 0.58
C ILE A 82 6.66 -1.29 0.47
N GLY A 83 6.94 -1.77 -0.74
CA GLY A 83 7.29 -3.16 -1.01
C GLY A 83 7.56 -3.45 -2.47
#